data_AF-A0A3D5JL36-F1
#
_entry.id   AF-A0A3D5JL36-F1
#
_cell.length_a   1.000
_cell.length_b   1.000
_cell.length_c   1.000
_cell.angle_alpha   90.00
_cell.angle_beta   90.00
_cell.angle_gamma   90.00
#
_symmetry.space_group_name_H-M   'P 1'
#
loop_
_entity.id
_entity.type
_entity.pdbx_description
1 polymer ?
#
loop_
_entity_poly.entity_id
_entity_poly.type
_entity_poly.pdbx_seq_one_letter_code
_entity_poly.pdbx_strand_id
1 'polypeptide(L)'
;MEKFSLERALSLESKYDDSLQTRPIGDWLAKFVLWFSVLFALYHYVTAGIGVPVDFWHMGAHMSGVIILIFISFPAFKKLQGDGQSSDVMGRLAGVPFYDWLFIVIGVMSSLYVGVTWYGLDLNVFGFTYSIPEQVLRMGVPLPVDVVFGTLLIIVLLEAVRRTIG
;
A
#
# COMPACT_ATOMS: atom_id res chain seq x y z
N MET A 1 6.15 -17.99 42.79
CA MET A 1 6.04 -17.95 41.31
C MET A 1 4.85 -17.07 40.98
N GLU A 2 5.09 -15.80 40.64
CA GLU A 2 4.06 -14.90 40.14
C GLU A 2 3.43 -15.56 38.90
N LYS A 3 2.12 -15.80 38.95
CA LYS A 3 1.38 -16.16 37.75
C LYS A 3 1.49 -14.96 36.80
N PHE A 4 2.20 -15.13 35.69
CA PHE A 4 2.17 -14.18 34.59
C PHE A 4 0.71 -13.93 34.23
N SER A 5 0.19 -12.74 34.57
CA SER A 5 -1.13 -12.34 34.08
C SER A 5 -0.98 -12.15 32.57
N LEU A 6 -1.73 -12.94 31.80
CA LEU A 6 -1.74 -12.90 30.33
C LEU A 6 -1.92 -11.46 29.83
N GLU A 7 -2.79 -10.70 30.47
CA GLU A 7 -3.04 -9.29 30.16
C GLU A 7 -1.79 -8.39 30.34
N ARG A 8 -0.98 -8.67 31.37
CA ARG A 8 0.30 -7.96 31.57
C ARG A 8 1.34 -8.38 30.55
N ALA A 9 1.39 -9.66 30.17
CA ALA A 9 2.27 -10.12 29.10
C ALA A 9 1.90 -9.49 27.76
N LEU A 10 0.61 -9.50 27.37
CA LEU A 10 0.11 -8.91 26.12
C LEU A 10 0.29 -7.38 26.07
N SER A 11 0.08 -6.69 27.19
CA SER A 11 0.30 -5.24 27.24
C SER A 11 1.78 -4.86 27.16
N LEU A 12 2.67 -5.65 27.75
CA LEU A 12 4.11 -5.49 27.56
C LEU A 12 4.51 -5.80 26.11
N GLU A 13 3.98 -6.88 25.54
CA GLU A 13 4.20 -7.25 24.14
C GLU A 13 3.75 -6.14 23.19
N SER A 14 2.52 -5.65 23.29
CA SER A 14 2.03 -4.53 22.47
C SER A 14 2.82 -3.24 22.66
N LYS A 15 3.39 -3.01 23.85
CA LYS A 15 4.21 -1.82 24.13
C LYS A 15 5.61 -1.91 23.54
N TYR A 16 6.22 -3.10 23.53
CA TYR A 16 7.62 -3.31 23.15
C TYR A 16 7.81 -3.94 21.77
N ASP A 17 6.76 -4.56 21.21
CA ASP A 17 6.76 -5.07 19.85
C ASP A 17 6.27 -3.97 18.89
N ASP A 18 7.23 -3.35 18.22
CA ASP A 18 6.99 -2.33 17.21
C ASP A 18 6.12 -2.84 16.05
N SER A 19 6.13 -4.14 15.76
CA SER A 19 5.34 -4.74 14.68
C SER A 19 3.84 -4.82 15.00
N LEU A 20 3.47 -4.76 16.29
CA LEU A 20 2.09 -4.79 16.77
C LEU A 20 1.47 -3.39 16.88
N GLN A 21 2.25 -2.33 16.66
CA GLN A 21 1.76 -0.94 16.72
C GLN A 21 1.05 -0.53 15.43
N THR A 22 -0.16 -1.04 15.26
CA THR A 22 -1.05 -0.64 14.16
C THR A 22 -1.95 0.53 14.55
N ARG A 23 -2.40 1.27 13.54
CA ARG A 23 -3.31 2.41 13.68
C ARG A 23 -4.72 1.93 14.03
N PRO A 24 -5.42 2.57 14.97
CA PRO A 24 -6.86 2.37 15.12
C PRO A 24 -7.60 2.91 13.88
N ILE A 25 -8.33 2.03 13.20
CA ILE A 25 -9.12 2.34 12.01
C ILE A 25 -10.61 2.08 12.27
N GLY A 26 -11.48 2.74 11.50
CA GLY A 26 -12.93 2.56 11.65
C GLY A 26 -13.39 1.14 11.28
N ASP A 27 -14.48 0.67 11.87
CA ASP A 27 -14.97 -0.71 11.74
C ASP A 27 -15.15 -1.21 10.30
N TRP A 28 -15.64 -0.35 9.41
CA TRP A 28 -15.81 -0.71 8.00
C TRP A 28 -14.44 -0.97 7.33
N LEU A 29 -13.45 -0.13 7.62
CA LEU A 29 -12.12 -0.22 7.05
C LEU A 29 -11.37 -1.42 7.62
N ALA A 30 -11.59 -1.73 8.90
CA ALA A 30 -11.10 -2.96 9.52
C ALA A 30 -11.63 -4.22 8.81
N LYS A 31 -12.93 -4.26 8.49
CA LYS A 31 -13.52 -5.35 7.69
C LYS A 31 -12.91 -5.42 6.29
N PHE A 32 -12.70 -4.27 5.63
CA PHE A 32 -12.02 -4.22 4.35
C PHE A 32 -10.61 -4.81 4.44
N VAL A 33 -9.79 -4.37 5.40
CA VAL A 33 -8.42 -4.87 5.61
C VAL A 33 -8.42 -6.37 5.86
N LEU A 34 -9.34 -6.89 6.67
CA LEU A 34 -9.47 -8.33 6.93
C LEU A 34 -9.73 -9.11 5.63
N TRP A 35 -10.80 -8.78 4.91
CA TRP A 35 -11.17 -9.49 3.69
C TRP A 35 -10.13 -9.32 2.58
N PHE A 36 -9.59 -8.12 2.43
CA PHE A 36 -8.52 -7.84 1.49
C PHE A 36 -7.28 -8.67 1.80
N SER A 37 -6.87 -8.75 3.07
CA SER A 37 -5.69 -9.55 3.47
C SER A 37 -5.89 -11.04 3.21
N VAL A 38 -7.10 -11.58 3.45
CA VAL A 38 -7.43 -12.98 3.13
C VAL A 38 -7.33 -13.23 1.62
N LEU A 39 -7.93 -12.36 0.80
CA LEU A 39 -7.86 -12.47 -0.65
C LEU A 39 -6.44 -12.31 -1.18
N PHE A 40 -5.68 -11.38 -0.59
CA PHE A 40 -4.28 -11.14 -0.96
C PHE A 40 -3.41 -12.34 -0.59
N ALA A 41 -3.60 -12.94 0.58
CA ALA A 41 -2.92 -14.18 0.97
C ALA A 41 -3.28 -15.34 0.03
N LEU A 42 -4.55 -15.48 -0.35
CA LEU A 42 -4.99 -16.47 -1.32
C LEU A 42 -4.33 -16.25 -2.69
N TYR A 43 -4.24 -15.00 -3.14
CA TYR A 43 -3.52 -14.65 -4.37
C TYR A 43 -2.08 -15.17 -4.32
N HIS A 44 -1.32 -14.89 -3.25
CA HIS A 44 0.04 -15.41 -3.10
C HIS A 44 0.09 -16.93 -3.10
N TYR A 45 -0.81 -17.57 -2.35
CA TYR A 45 -0.88 -19.02 -2.24
C TYR A 45 -1.08 -19.68 -3.61
N VAL A 46 -2.02 -19.15 -4.40
CA VAL A 46 -2.28 -19.63 -5.76
C VAL A 46 -1.08 -19.37 -6.67
N THR A 47 -0.53 -18.16 -6.66
CA THR A 47 0.59 -17.81 -7.55
C THR A 47 1.88 -18.55 -7.23
N ALA A 48 2.08 -18.97 -5.98
CA ALA A 48 3.23 -19.79 -5.56
C ALA A 48 3.12 -21.25 -6.04
N GLY A 49 1.90 -21.79 -6.14
CA GLY A 49 1.67 -23.19 -6.50
C GLY A 49 1.43 -23.44 -7.99
N ILE A 50 0.73 -22.54 -8.67
CA ILE A 50 0.26 -22.73 -10.06
C ILE A 50 1.08 -21.90 -11.07
N GLY A 51 1.91 -20.99 -10.57
CA GLY A 51 2.66 -20.03 -11.37
C GLY A 51 2.07 -18.62 -11.30
N VAL A 52 2.90 -17.63 -11.59
CA VAL A 52 2.51 -16.22 -11.57
C VAL A 52 1.81 -15.82 -12.87
N PRO A 53 0.85 -14.87 -12.83
CA PRO A 53 0.42 -14.15 -14.02
C PRO A 53 1.62 -13.49 -14.71
N VAL A 54 1.41 -12.95 -15.92
CA VAL A 54 2.46 -12.23 -16.64
C VAL A 54 3.18 -11.24 -15.71
N ASP A 55 4.51 -11.34 -15.65
CA ASP A 55 5.33 -10.76 -14.57
C ASP A 55 5.03 -9.29 -14.27
N PHE A 56 4.84 -8.46 -15.29
CA PHE A 56 4.54 -7.04 -15.12
C PHE A 56 3.19 -6.74 -14.47
N TRP A 57 2.20 -7.63 -14.62
CA TRP A 57 0.93 -7.56 -13.88
C TRP A 57 1.11 -8.09 -12.45
N HIS A 58 1.82 -9.20 -12.30
CA HIS A 58 2.02 -9.82 -10.99
C HIS A 58 2.76 -8.87 -10.03
N MET A 59 3.87 -8.28 -10.48
CA MET A 59 4.66 -7.33 -9.68
C MET A 59 3.84 -6.08 -9.33
N GLY A 60 3.11 -5.51 -10.28
CA GLY A 60 2.27 -4.33 -10.03
C GLY A 60 1.16 -4.60 -9.02
N ALA A 61 0.43 -5.71 -9.17
CA ALA A 61 -0.65 -6.10 -8.28
C ALA A 61 -0.14 -6.42 -6.86
N HIS A 62 0.98 -7.12 -6.74
CA HIS A 62 1.62 -7.39 -5.46
C HIS A 62 2.00 -6.08 -4.75
N MET A 63 2.73 -5.20 -5.43
CA MET A 63 3.18 -3.93 -4.85
C MET A 63 2.01 -3.03 -4.45
N SER A 64 0.96 -2.96 -5.28
CA SER A 64 -0.28 -2.24 -4.94
C SER A 64 -0.91 -2.76 -3.64
N GLY A 65 -1.05 -4.08 -3.50
CA GLY A 65 -1.67 -4.68 -2.32
C GLY A 65 -0.89 -4.41 -1.04
N VAL A 66 0.44 -4.49 -1.10
CA VAL A 66 1.31 -4.16 0.05
C VAL A 66 1.20 -2.68 0.41
N ILE A 67 1.24 -1.76 -0.56
CA ILE A 67 1.13 -0.32 -0.32
C ILE A 67 -0.21 0.02 0.35
N ILE A 68 -1.32 -0.53 -0.13
CA ILE A 68 -2.66 -0.32 0.46
C ILE A 68 -2.65 -0.72 1.94
N LEU A 69 -2.17 -1.93 2.25
CA LEU A 69 -2.15 -2.45 3.62
C LEU A 69 -1.25 -1.63 4.53
N ILE A 70 -0.06 -1.22 4.05
CA ILE A 70 0.90 -0.45 4.86
C ILE A 70 0.32 0.92 5.22
N PHE A 71 -0.15 1.70 4.26
CA PHE A 71 -0.59 3.07 4.52
C PHE A 71 -1.91 3.16 5.28
N ILE A 72 -2.76 2.12 5.22
CA ILE A 72 -3.93 2.00 6.09
C ILE A 72 -3.49 1.67 7.52
N SER A 73 -2.61 0.69 7.69
CA SER A 73 -2.34 0.05 8.99
C SER A 73 -1.24 0.73 9.80
N PHE A 74 -0.23 1.33 9.16
CA PHE A 74 0.94 1.89 9.86
C PHE A 74 0.93 3.42 9.84
N PRO A 75 0.91 4.07 11.01
CA PRO A 75 0.93 5.53 11.10
C PRO A 75 2.30 6.11 10.72
N ALA A 76 2.30 7.32 10.12
CA ALA A 76 3.54 8.00 9.72
C ALA A 76 4.49 8.31 10.90
N PHE A 77 3.93 8.54 12.10
CA PHE A 77 4.69 8.82 13.32
C PHE A 77 4.11 8.01 14.48
N LYS A 78 4.97 7.28 15.21
CA LYS A 78 4.59 6.44 16.36
C LYS A 78 3.98 7.23 17.54
N LYS A 79 4.19 8.54 17.61
CA LYS A 79 3.81 9.41 18.74
C LYS A 79 2.31 9.74 18.83
N LEU A 80 1.50 9.26 17.89
CA LEU A 80 0.08 9.63 17.78
C LEU A 80 -0.88 8.60 18.39
N GLN A 81 -0.39 7.86 19.39
CA GLN A 81 -1.13 6.85 20.14
C GLN A 81 -1.58 7.40 21.51
N GLY A 82 -2.08 8.64 21.50
CA GLY A 82 -2.68 9.30 22.66
C GLY A 82 -4.14 9.62 22.33
N ASP A 83 -5.04 9.08 23.17
CA ASP A 83 -6.50 9.13 23.11
C ASP A 83 -7.20 8.27 22.06
N GLY A 84 -7.79 7.19 22.57
CA GLY A 84 -8.70 6.26 21.89
C GLY A 84 -10.05 6.89 21.56
N GLN A 85 -10.06 8.00 20.84
CA GLN A 85 -11.26 8.47 20.17
C GLN A 85 -10.97 8.65 18.69
N SER A 86 -11.65 7.83 17.89
CA SER A 86 -11.98 8.09 16.49
C SER A 86 -12.84 9.36 16.41
N SER A 87 -12.27 10.50 16.80
CA SER A 87 -12.82 11.77 16.41
C SER A 87 -12.42 11.94 14.95
N ASP A 88 -13.42 12.14 14.10
CA ASP A 88 -13.29 12.75 12.77
C ASP A 88 -12.70 14.15 12.94
N VAL A 89 -11.42 14.22 13.31
CA VAL A 89 -10.65 15.45 13.26
C VAL A 89 -10.50 15.77 11.78
N MET A 90 -10.91 16.98 11.42
CA MET A 90 -10.80 17.57 10.09
C MET A 90 -9.48 17.13 9.41
N GLY A 91 -9.57 16.19 8.46
CA GLY A 91 -8.39 15.65 7.78
C GLY A 91 -8.20 14.13 7.81
N ARG A 92 -9.10 13.37 8.46
CA ARG A 92 -9.07 11.90 8.53
C ARG A 92 -10.32 11.29 7.92
N LEU A 93 -10.15 10.16 7.24
CA LEU A 93 -11.21 9.31 6.74
C LEU A 93 -11.04 7.92 7.38
N ALA A 94 -12.00 7.51 8.20
CA ALA A 94 -12.01 6.22 8.90
C ALA A 94 -10.74 5.94 9.73
N GLY A 95 -10.17 6.97 10.36
CA GLY A 95 -8.93 6.89 11.15
C GLY A 95 -7.64 7.11 10.35
N VAL A 96 -7.71 7.07 9.01
CA VAL A 96 -6.56 7.26 8.11
C VAL A 96 -6.49 8.72 7.62
N PRO A 97 -5.35 9.43 7.77
CA PRO A 97 -5.17 10.79 7.25
C PRO A 97 -5.27 10.88 5.72
N PHE A 98 -5.75 12.00 5.18
CA PHE A 98 -5.86 12.17 3.72
C PHE A 98 -4.53 12.03 2.95
N TYR A 99 -3.41 12.41 3.55
CA TYR A 99 -2.11 12.24 2.89
C TYR A 99 -1.79 10.75 2.66
N ASP A 100 -2.22 9.85 3.53
CA ASP A 100 -2.02 8.41 3.34
C ASP A 100 -2.88 7.88 2.20
N TRP A 101 -4.12 8.37 2.06
CA TRP A 101 -4.94 8.08 0.89
C TRP A 101 -4.29 8.55 -0.41
N LEU A 102 -3.67 9.73 -0.40
CA LEU A 102 -2.90 10.23 -1.54
C LEU A 102 -1.71 9.33 -1.86
N PHE A 103 -0.93 8.91 -0.86
CA PHE A 103 0.18 7.97 -1.04
C PHE A 103 -0.30 6.61 -1.57
N ILE A 104 -1.44 6.12 -1.12
CA ILE A 104 -2.06 4.89 -1.63
C ILE A 104 -2.37 5.04 -3.12
N VAL A 105 -3.09 6.11 -3.50
CA VAL A 105 -3.46 6.34 -4.91
C VAL A 105 -2.23 6.47 -5.79
N ILE A 106 -1.26 7.30 -5.39
CA ILE A 106 0.00 7.48 -6.13
C ILE A 106 0.77 6.16 -6.23
N GLY A 107 0.89 5.41 -5.14
CA GLY A 107 1.62 4.15 -5.10
C GLY A 107 0.97 3.05 -5.95
N VAL A 108 -0.35 2.93 -5.91
CA VAL A 108 -1.12 1.99 -6.74
C VAL A 108 -0.99 2.36 -8.21
N MET A 109 -1.20 3.63 -8.57
CA MET A 109 -1.04 4.08 -9.95
C MET A 109 0.39 3.85 -10.46
N SER A 110 1.40 4.15 -9.64
CA SER A 110 2.81 4.00 -10.02
C SER A 110 3.25 2.54 -10.13
N SER A 111 2.75 1.65 -9.27
CA SER A 111 3.08 0.22 -9.33
C SER A 111 2.37 -0.50 -10.47
N LEU A 112 1.14 -0.10 -10.81
CA LEU A 112 0.40 -0.64 -11.96
C LEU A 112 0.83 -0.03 -13.30
N TYR A 113 1.55 1.10 -13.29
CA TYR A 113 1.97 1.83 -14.48
C TYR A 113 2.58 0.91 -15.54
N VAL A 114 3.60 0.12 -15.16
CA VAL A 114 4.30 -0.79 -16.09
C VAL A 114 3.36 -1.84 -16.69
N GLY A 115 2.42 -2.36 -15.88
CA GLY A 115 1.48 -3.36 -16.37
C GLY A 115 0.46 -2.79 -17.35
N VAL A 116 0.01 -1.56 -17.10
CA VAL A 116 -0.96 -0.85 -17.95
C VAL A 116 -0.34 -0.39 -19.27
N THR A 117 0.91 0.09 -19.26
CA THR A 117 1.57 0.65 -20.44
C THR A 117 2.42 -0.35 -21.23
N TRP A 118 2.43 -1.63 -20.81
CA TRP A 118 3.30 -2.65 -21.40
C TRP A 118 3.16 -2.76 -22.93
N TYR A 119 1.91 -2.86 -23.41
CA TYR A 119 1.55 -2.92 -24.83
C TYR A 119 1.09 -1.57 -25.39
N GLY A 120 1.54 -0.48 -24.76
CA GLY A 120 1.14 0.87 -25.12
C GLY A 120 -0.21 1.27 -24.52
N LEU A 121 -0.48 2.56 -24.52
CA LEU A 121 -1.69 3.11 -23.94
C LEU A 121 -2.13 4.33 -24.73
N ASP A 122 -3.29 4.21 -25.38
CA ASP A 122 -3.94 5.32 -26.08
C ASP A 122 -5.08 5.87 -25.21
N LEU A 123 -4.85 7.02 -24.59
CA LEU A 123 -5.84 7.73 -23.80
C LEU A 123 -6.51 8.80 -24.65
N ASN A 124 -7.82 8.68 -24.81
CA ASN A 124 -8.66 9.70 -25.44
C ASN A 124 -9.56 10.33 -24.37
N VAL A 125 -9.24 11.56 -23.94
CA VAL A 125 -9.96 12.26 -22.87
C VAL A 125 -10.38 13.64 -23.37
N PHE A 126 -11.69 13.88 -23.45
CA PHE A 126 -12.28 15.16 -23.87
C PHE A 126 -11.71 15.75 -25.18
N GLY A 127 -11.34 14.90 -26.14
CA GLY A 127 -10.75 15.31 -27.43
C GLY A 127 -9.23 15.45 -27.44
N PHE A 128 -8.55 15.23 -26.31
CA PHE A 128 -7.11 15.09 -26.24
C PHE A 128 -6.71 13.62 -26.37
N THR A 129 -5.91 13.31 -27.39
CA THR A 129 -5.30 11.99 -27.58
C THR A 129 -3.89 12.01 -27.03
N TYR A 130 -3.62 11.19 -26.03
CA TYR A 130 -2.29 10.95 -25.49
C TYR A 130 -1.94 9.49 -25.71
N SER A 131 -0.94 9.23 -26.55
CA SER A 131 -0.48 7.89 -26.89
C SER A 131 0.87 7.62 -26.24
N ILE A 132 0.94 6.54 -25.48
CA ILE A 132 2.18 6.00 -24.94
C ILE A 132 2.57 4.80 -25.82
N PRO A 133 3.71 4.85 -26.53
CA PRO A 133 4.18 3.72 -27.31
C PRO A 133 4.51 2.53 -26.41
N GLU A 134 4.41 1.32 -27.00
CA GLU A 134 4.59 0.07 -26.27
C GLU A 134 5.93 0.01 -25.52
N GLN A 135 5.87 -0.27 -24.23
CA GLN A 135 7.06 -0.33 -23.41
C GLN A 135 8.02 -1.44 -23.84
N VAL A 136 7.49 -2.56 -24.33
CA VAL A 136 8.30 -3.68 -24.85
C VAL A 136 9.17 -3.29 -26.05
N LEU A 137 8.74 -2.31 -26.85
CA LEU A 137 9.45 -1.85 -28.05
C LEU A 137 10.47 -0.74 -27.77
N ARG A 138 10.42 -0.13 -26.58
CA ARG A 138 11.29 1.02 -26.24
C ARG A 138 12.72 0.65 -25.88
N MET A 139 13.03 -0.64 -25.70
CA MET A 139 14.40 -1.18 -25.53
C MET A 139 15.32 -0.35 -24.59
N GLY A 140 14.77 0.12 -23.47
CA GLY A 140 15.54 0.88 -22.47
C GLY A 140 15.58 2.40 -22.68
N VAL A 141 14.79 2.96 -23.59
CA VAL A 141 14.57 4.40 -23.73
C VAL A 141 13.33 4.83 -22.93
N PRO A 142 13.49 5.34 -21.69
CA PRO A 142 12.36 5.77 -20.90
C PRO A 142 11.79 7.08 -21.44
N LEU A 143 10.47 7.17 -21.42
CA LEU A 143 9.75 8.43 -21.57
C LEU A 143 9.78 9.20 -20.25
N PRO A 144 9.65 10.54 -20.29
CA PRO A 144 9.57 11.35 -19.08
C PRO A 144 8.50 10.87 -18.08
N VAL A 145 7.37 10.35 -18.59
CA VAL A 145 6.30 9.80 -17.77
C VAL A 145 6.72 8.55 -16.99
N ASP A 146 7.56 7.67 -17.55
CA ASP A 146 8.07 6.50 -16.81
C ASP A 146 8.95 6.96 -15.64
N VAL A 147 9.77 7.98 -15.87
CA VAL A 147 10.67 8.54 -14.84
C VAL A 147 9.86 9.17 -13.71
N VAL A 148 8.76 9.85 -14.04
CA VAL A 148 7.84 10.41 -13.03
C VAL A 148 7.22 9.30 -12.19
N PHE A 149 6.58 8.31 -12.80
CA PHE A 149 5.95 7.21 -12.05
C PHE A 149 6.97 6.38 -11.26
N GLY A 150 8.15 6.10 -11.83
CA GLY A 150 9.23 5.42 -11.13
C GLY A 150 9.72 6.20 -9.91
N THR A 151 9.91 7.52 -10.05
CA THR A 151 10.35 8.37 -8.93
C THR A 151 9.28 8.46 -7.84
N LEU A 152 8.01 8.61 -8.22
CA LEU A 152 6.89 8.61 -7.28
C LEU A 152 6.80 7.27 -6.52
N LEU A 153 6.96 6.14 -7.22
CA LEU A 153 6.99 4.83 -6.59
C LEU A 153 8.13 4.72 -5.57
N ILE A 154 9.34 5.18 -5.92
CA ILE A 154 10.48 5.19 -4.99
C ILE A 154 10.15 5.98 -3.73
N ILE A 155 9.58 7.18 -3.86
CA ILE A 155 9.20 8.02 -2.70
C ILE A 155 8.16 7.30 -1.82
N VAL A 156 7.13 6.72 -2.43
CA VAL A 156 6.09 5.96 -1.70
C VAL A 156 6.69 4.77 -0.97
N LEU A 157 7.59 4.02 -1.61
CA LEU A 157 8.21 2.84 -1.02
C LEU A 157 9.17 3.18 0.11
N LEU A 158 9.98 4.24 -0.03
CA LEU A 158 10.85 4.70 1.05
C LEU A 158 10.03 5.09 2.29
N GLU A 159 8.91 5.78 2.09
CA GLU A 159 7.99 6.12 3.16
C GLU A 159 7.32 4.89 3.77
N ALA A 160 6.90 3.92 2.94
CA ALA A 160 6.32 2.66 3.41
C ALA A 160 7.30 1.87 4.30
N VAL A 161 8.55 1.72 3.84
CA VAL A 161 9.61 1.01 4.57
C VAL A 161 9.96 1.73 5.88
N ARG A 162 10.05 3.07 5.86
CA ARG A 162 10.28 3.86 7.08
C ARG A 162 9.20 3.61 8.13
N ARG A 163 7.94 3.43 7.72
CA ARG A 163 6.83 3.19 8.66
C ARG A 163 6.83 1.80 9.27
N THR A 164 7.24 0.79 8.50
CA THR A 164 7.20 -0.61 8.96
C THR A 164 8.42 -1.00 9.77
N ILE A 165 9.60 -0.43 9.48
CA ILE A 165 10.87 -0.80 10.12
C ILE A 165 11.31 0.25 11.16
N GLY A 166 10.98 1.53 10.97
CA GLY A 166 11.42 2.64 11.84
C GLY A 166 12.71 3.28 11.34
#